data_AF-A0A1B6NXF6-F1
#
_entry.id   AF-A0A1B6NXF6-F1
#
_cell.length_a   1.000
_cell.length_b   1.000
_cell.length_c   1.000
_cell.angle_alpha   90.00
_cell.angle_beta   90.00
_cell.angle_gamma   90.00
#
_symmetry.space_group_name_H-M   'P 1'
#
loop_
_entity.id
_entity.type
_entity.pdbx_description
1 polymer ?
#
loop_
_entity_poly.entity_id
_entity_poly.type
_entity_poly.pdbx_seq_one_letter_code
_entity_poly.pdbx_strand_id
1 'polypeptide(L)'
;GNTFSASSGYKTRNFDAILKEIKQFFQAHEAEGTHAGGIHLEMTGQHVTECTGGAYEISDEDLAQAYKTQCDPRLNADQVLEMAFLVADHLRNA
;
A
#
# COMPACT_ATOMS: atom_id res chain seq x y z
N GLY A 1 -4.50 -5.10 6.79
CA GLY A 1 -5.60 -5.86 6.15
C GLY A 1 -5.56 -5.62 4.65
N ASN A 2 -6.73 -5.47 4.01
CA ASN A 2 -6.93 -4.86 2.68
C ASN A 2 -6.81 -5.73 1.41
N THR A 3 -6.57 -7.04 1.51
CA THR A 3 -6.60 -7.91 0.31
C THR A 3 -8.02 -8.17 -0.16
N PHE A 4 -8.29 -8.01 -1.45
CA PHE A 4 -9.55 -8.39 -2.10
C PHE A 4 -9.28 -9.06 -3.45
N SER A 5 -10.31 -9.70 -4.02
CA SER A 5 -10.24 -10.24 -5.39
C SER A 5 -10.77 -9.22 -6.38
N ALA A 6 -9.91 -8.83 -7.33
CA ALA A 6 -10.26 -7.97 -8.45
C ALA A 6 -11.25 -8.65 -9.40
N SER A 7 -11.90 -7.84 -10.24
CA SER A 7 -12.79 -8.35 -11.30
C SER A 7 -12.08 -9.26 -12.30
N SER A 8 -10.77 -9.05 -12.50
CA SER A 8 -9.87 -9.87 -13.31
C SER A 8 -9.51 -11.23 -12.67
N GLY A 9 -9.93 -11.48 -11.42
CA GLY A 9 -9.67 -12.72 -10.67
C GLY A 9 -8.34 -12.73 -9.91
N TYR A 10 -7.47 -11.75 -10.12
CA TYR A 10 -6.26 -11.56 -9.32
C TYR A 10 -6.62 -11.12 -7.89
N LYS A 11 -5.88 -11.63 -6.91
CA LYS A 11 -5.85 -10.98 -5.60
C LYS A 11 -5.10 -9.67 -5.73
N THR A 12 -5.59 -8.62 -5.12
CA THR A 12 -4.93 -7.32 -5.12
C THR A 12 -5.18 -6.58 -3.81
N ARG A 13 -4.49 -5.46 -3.63
CA ARG A 13 -4.71 -4.50 -2.56
C ARG A 13 -4.71 -3.11 -3.17
N ASN A 14 -5.63 -2.27 -2.71
CA ASN A 14 -5.70 -0.88 -3.17
C ASN A 14 -4.75 -0.01 -2.33
N PHE A 15 -3.93 0.79 -3.01
CA PHE A 15 -2.94 1.67 -2.40
C PHE A 15 -3.54 2.62 -1.35
N ASP A 16 -4.66 3.29 -1.67
CA ASP A 16 -5.28 4.26 -0.76
C ASP A 16 -5.85 3.59 0.49
N ALA A 17 -6.36 2.36 0.35
CA ALA A 17 -6.81 1.58 1.50
C ALA A 17 -5.66 1.26 2.47
N ILE A 18 -4.48 0.89 1.93
CA ILE A 18 -3.27 0.65 2.73
C ILE A 18 -2.84 1.95 3.43
N LEU A 19 -2.75 3.05 2.68
CA LEU A 19 -2.36 4.35 3.23
C LEU A 19 -3.33 4.83 4.32
N LYS A 20 -4.63 4.62 4.11
CA LYS A 20 -5.67 4.96 5.09
C LYS A 20 -5.49 4.18 6.39
N GLU A 21 -5.25 2.87 6.33
CA GLU A 21 -4.99 2.06 7.52
C GLU A 21 -3.76 2.57 8.28
N ILE A 22 -2.70 2.94 7.58
CA ILE A 22 -1.48 3.51 8.20
C ILE A 22 -1.78 4.85 8.88
N LYS A 23 -2.51 5.77 8.23
CA LYS A 23 -2.91 7.05 8.85
C LYS A 23 -3.75 6.83 10.10
N GLN A 24 -4.70 5.89 10.05
CA GLN A 24 -5.55 5.55 11.19
C GLN A 24 -4.73 4.93 12.34
N PHE A 25 -3.71 4.13 12.04
CA PHE A 25 -2.78 3.60 13.02
C PHE A 25 -2.04 4.71 13.78
N PHE A 26 -1.50 5.71 13.07
CA PHE A 26 -0.86 6.86 13.72
C PHE A 26 -1.85 7.69 14.55
N GLN A 27 -3.03 7.98 14.00
CA GLN A 27 -4.09 8.71 14.71
C GLN A 27 -4.54 8.00 16.01
N ALA A 28 -4.65 6.67 15.98
CA ALA A 28 -4.99 5.90 17.17
C ALA A 28 -3.91 6.01 18.24
N HIS A 29 -2.64 5.91 17.87
CA HIS A 29 -1.52 6.07 18.81
C HIS A 29 -1.46 7.48 19.41
N GLU A 30 -1.69 8.51 18.59
CA GLU A 30 -1.78 9.90 19.04
C GLU A 30 -2.90 10.10 20.06
N ALA A 31 -4.12 9.60 19.77
CA ALA A 31 -5.27 9.71 20.65
C ALA A 31 -5.05 9.01 22.01
N GLU A 32 -4.32 7.90 22.01
CA GLU A 32 -4.00 7.14 23.23
C GLU A 32 -2.70 7.60 23.91
N GLY A 33 -2.00 8.61 23.38
CA GLY A 33 -0.73 9.09 23.93
C GLY A 33 0.40 8.05 23.90
N THR A 34 0.37 7.13 22.94
CA THR A 34 1.34 6.04 22.79
C THR A 34 2.23 6.24 21.56
N HIS A 35 3.35 5.50 21.48
CA HIS A 35 4.30 5.63 20.37
C HIS A 35 4.00 4.64 19.23
N ALA A 36 3.72 5.15 18.04
CA ALA A 36 3.58 4.38 16.81
C ALA A 36 4.97 3.91 16.29
N GLY A 37 5.40 2.71 16.69
CA GLY A 37 6.78 2.25 16.52
C GLY A 37 7.24 1.87 15.11
N GLY A 38 6.36 1.85 14.12
CA GLY A 38 6.72 1.59 12.73
C GLY A 38 5.61 0.97 11.90
N ILE A 39 5.89 0.76 10.61
CA ILE A 39 5.00 0.12 9.64
C ILE A 39 5.68 -1.12 9.06
N HIS A 40 4.88 -2.12 8.69
CA HIS A 40 5.35 -3.34 8.03
C HIS A 40 4.66 -3.46 6.67
N LEU A 41 5.44 -3.55 5.59
CA LEU A 41 4.93 -3.60 4.22
C LEU A 41 5.50 -4.82 3.48
N GLU A 42 4.66 -5.45 2.66
CA GLU A 42 5.11 -6.41 1.65
C GLU A 42 5.42 -5.67 0.36
N MET A 43 6.69 -5.71 -0.05
CA MET A 43 7.17 -4.93 -1.18
C MET A 43 8.19 -5.65 -2.05
N THR A 44 8.41 -5.11 -3.25
CA THR A 44 9.51 -5.51 -4.12
C THR A 44 10.06 -4.32 -4.90
N GLY A 45 11.37 -4.32 -5.13
CA GLY A 45 12.03 -3.35 -6.03
C GLY A 45 11.81 -3.63 -7.52
N GLN A 46 11.05 -4.67 -7.86
CA GLN A 46 10.72 -5.02 -9.24
C GLN A 46 9.56 -4.16 -9.74
N HIS A 47 9.57 -3.86 -11.05
CA HIS A 47 8.40 -3.28 -11.71
C HIS A 47 7.32 -4.37 -11.88
N VAL A 48 6.35 -4.36 -10.97
CA VAL A 48 5.21 -5.28 -10.91
C VAL A 48 3.90 -4.52 -10.81
N THR A 49 2.82 -5.16 -11.26
CA THR A 49 1.44 -4.64 -11.22
C THR A 49 0.61 -5.53 -10.30
N GLU A 50 0.93 -5.55 -9.00
CA GLU A 50 0.30 -6.44 -8.02
C GLU A 50 -0.75 -5.71 -7.15
N CYS A 51 -0.52 -4.43 -6.82
CA CYS A 51 -1.44 -3.56 -6.07
C CYS A 51 -2.03 -2.48 -7.00
N THR A 52 -3.32 -2.19 -6.86
CA THR A 52 -4.01 -1.14 -7.63
C THR A 52 -3.81 0.25 -7.02
N GLY A 53 -3.97 1.29 -7.85
CA GLY A 53 -3.79 2.69 -7.45
C GLY A 53 -2.33 3.12 -7.33
N GLY A 54 -2.08 4.09 -6.45
CA GLY A 54 -0.80 4.83 -6.37
C GLY A 54 -0.69 5.88 -7.49
N ALA A 55 0.45 6.53 -7.59
CA ALA A 55 0.70 7.65 -8.49
C ALA A 55 0.47 7.33 -9.98
N TYR A 56 0.56 6.05 -10.36
CA TYR A 56 0.33 5.56 -11.72
C TYR A 56 -1.07 4.98 -11.96
N GLU A 57 -1.96 5.04 -10.96
CA GLU A 57 -3.36 4.60 -11.07
C GLU A 57 -3.54 3.19 -11.65
N ILE A 58 -2.73 2.22 -11.18
CA ILE A 58 -2.79 0.83 -11.66
C ILE A 58 -4.22 0.30 -11.53
N SER A 59 -4.82 -0.10 -12.66
CA SER A 59 -6.18 -0.62 -12.74
C SER A 59 -6.26 -2.14 -12.50
N ASP A 60 -7.48 -2.67 -12.39
CA ASP A 60 -7.74 -4.11 -12.30
C ASP A 60 -7.24 -4.86 -13.55
N GLU A 61 -7.31 -4.22 -14.72
CA GLU A 61 -6.86 -4.75 -16.01
C GLU A 61 -5.34 -4.77 -16.12
N ASP A 62 -4.66 -3.77 -15.55
CA ASP A 62 -3.20 -3.67 -15.55
C ASP A 62 -2.53 -4.78 -14.74
N LEU A 63 -3.26 -5.39 -13.80
CA LEU A 63 -2.72 -6.45 -12.93
C LEU A 63 -2.06 -7.56 -13.76
N ALA A 64 -2.65 -7.97 -14.87
CA ALA A 64 -2.13 -9.05 -15.72
C ALA A 64 -0.79 -8.74 -16.41
N GLN A 65 -0.35 -7.48 -16.46
CA GLN A 65 0.86 -7.09 -17.20
C GLN A 65 2.15 -7.59 -16.54
N ALA A 66 2.20 -7.57 -15.21
CA ALA A 66 3.39 -7.93 -14.44
C ALA A 66 3.07 -8.49 -13.04
N TYR A 67 2.05 -9.35 -12.93
CA TYR A 67 1.74 -10.08 -11.70
C TYR A 67 2.72 -11.25 -11.49
N LYS A 68 3.60 -11.19 -10.47
CA LYS A 68 4.69 -12.19 -10.31
C LYS A 68 4.66 -12.96 -9.00
N THR A 69 4.00 -12.45 -7.97
CA THR A 69 3.82 -13.15 -6.70
C THR A 69 2.94 -14.40 -6.87
N GLN A 70 3.23 -15.43 -6.07
CA GLN A 70 2.37 -16.62 -5.91
C GLN A 70 1.54 -16.55 -4.63
N CYS A 71 1.78 -15.54 -3.80
CA CYS A 71 1.12 -15.34 -2.52
C CYS A 71 0.35 -14.02 -2.58
N ASP A 72 0.63 -13.11 -1.65
CA ASP A 72 -0.04 -11.83 -1.57
C ASP A 72 0.60 -10.78 -2.51
N PRO A 73 -0.23 -9.83 -3.00
CA PRO A 73 0.20 -8.73 -3.85
C PRO A 73 1.10 -7.75 -3.09
N ARG A 74 2.26 -7.42 -3.70
CA ARG A 74 3.27 -6.55 -3.10
C ARG A 74 3.21 -5.16 -3.72
N LEU A 75 3.56 -4.15 -2.92
CA LEU A 75 3.82 -2.81 -3.46
C LEU A 75 5.07 -2.84 -4.35
N ASN A 76 4.98 -2.23 -5.52
CA ASN A 76 6.15 -2.03 -6.39
C ASN A 76 7.03 -0.87 -5.89
N ALA A 77 8.19 -0.68 -6.53
CA ALA A 77 9.18 0.31 -6.09
C ALA A 77 8.61 1.74 -5.99
N ASP A 78 7.81 2.14 -6.98
CA ASP A 78 7.24 3.49 -7.05
C ASP A 78 6.17 3.70 -5.99
N GLN A 79 5.29 2.71 -5.80
CA GLN A 79 4.27 2.73 -4.75
C GLN A 79 4.90 2.78 -3.35
N VAL A 80 6.00 2.05 -3.11
CA VAL A 80 6.69 2.14 -1.80
C VAL A 80 7.30 3.52 -1.58
N LEU A 81 7.91 4.10 -2.62
CA LEU A 81 8.52 5.42 -2.51
C LEU A 81 7.45 6.48 -2.23
N GLU A 82 6.33 6.42 -2.94
CA GLU A 82 5.17 7.28 -2.71
C GLU A 82 4.62 7.11 -1.28
N MET A 83 4.41 5.87 -0.83
CA MET A 83 3.97 5.56 0.52
C MET A 83 4.89 6.17 1.57
N ALA A 84 6.21 6.06 1.38
CA ALA A 84 7.20 6.62 2.30
C ALA A 84 7.07 8.15 2.44
N PHE A 85 6.89 8.87 1.32
CA PHE A 85 6.68 10.32 1.35
C PHE A 85 5.36 10.70 2.02
N LEU A 86 4.25 10.03 1.68
CA LEU A 86 2.93 10.33 2.26
C LEU A 86 2.90 10.07 3.77
N VAL A 87 3.57 9.02 4.24
CA VAL A 87 3.72 8.73 5.67
C VAL A 87 4.64 9.75 6.34
N ALA A 88 5.77 10.12 5.73
CA ALA A 88 6.67 11.13 6.27
C ALA A 88 5.99 12.50 6.41
N ASP A 89 5.17 12.89 5.43
CA ASP A 89 4.41 14.14 5.49
C ASP A 89 3.29 14.09 6.51
N HIS A 90 2.65 12.93 6.70
CA HIS A 90 1.69 12.75 7.79
C HIS A 90 2.36 12.92 9.16
N LEU A 91 3.52 12.28 9.37
CA LEU A 91 4.28 12.35 10.62
C LEU A 91 4.80 13.76 10.95
N ARG A 92 5.07 14.57 9.93
CA ARG A 92 5.55 15.96 10.12
C ARG A 92 4.42 16.92 10.53
N ASN A 93 3.20 16.64 10.09
CA ASN A 93 2.04 17.49 10.28
C ASN A 93 1.11 17.01 11.42
N ALA A 94 1.41 15.86 12.02
CA ALA A 94 0.76 15.34 13.21
C ALA A 94 1.31 16.02 14.48
#